data_AF-A0A3D1R8N1-F1
#
_entry.id   AF-A0A3D1R8N1-F1
#
_cell.length_a   1.000
_cell.length_b   1.000
_cell.length_c   1.000
_cell.angle_alpha   90.00
_cell.angle_beta   90.00
_cell.angle_gamma   90.00
#
_symmetry.space_group_name_H-M   'P 1'
#
loop_
_entity.id
_entity.type
_entity.pdbx_description
1 polymer ?
#
loop_
_entity_poly.entity_id
_entity_poly.type
_entity_poly.pdbx_seq_one_letter_code
_entity_poly.pdbx_strand_id
1 'polypeptide(L)'
;MLVGLTESLRMYGFPVGIVGTMMLTKKLFDEEDEVFKRNVGAYLKRLGEVVAIFENEPANSNLLKKAFPGAASFFVLTQHRPDAPALEGGIHKIRDFRIRR
;
A
#
# COMPACT_ATOMS: atom_id res chain seq x y z
N MET A 1 -2.37 -17.95 -2.79
CA MET A 1 -2.00 -16.72 -2.07
C MET A 1 -3.09 -16.23 -1.12
N LEU A 2 -4.38 -16.21 -1.53
CA LEU A 2 -5.45 -15.58 -0.75
C LEU A 2 -5.66 -16.14 0.67
N VAL A 3 -5.74 -17.47 0.84
CA VAL A 3 -6.06 -18.08 2.16
C VAL A 3 -5.04 -17.72 3.23
N GLY A 4 -3.75 -17.99 2.99
CA GLY A 4 -2.69 -17.69 3.97
C GLY A 4 -2.52 -16.19 4.24
N LEU A 5 -2.71 -15.32 3.23
CA LEU A 5 -2.69 -13.87 3.42
C LEU A 5 -3.83 -13.41 4.34
N THR A 6 -5.05 -13.89 4.07
CA THR A 6 -6.26 -13.56 4.82
C THR A 6 -6.13 -14.01 6.28
N GLU A 7 -5.61 -15.21 6.50
CA GLU A 7 -5.36 -15.77 7.83
C GLU A 7 -4.33 -14.95 8.61
N SER A 8 -3.18 -14.65 8.01
CA SER A 8 -2.12 -13.85 8.65
C SER A 8 -2.62 -12.46 9.04
N LEU A 9 -3.27 -11.75 8.10
CA LEU A 9 -3.83 -10.42 8.37
C LEU A 9 -4.85 -10.46 9.52
N ARG A 10 -5.72 -11.48 9.58
CA ARG A 10 -6.65 -11.67 10.71
C ARG A 10 -5.92 -11.91 12.03
N MET A 11 -4.91 -12.77 12.04
CA MET A 11 -4.12 -13.07 13.26
C MET A 11 -3.47 -11.81 13.84
N TYR A 12 -3.04 -10.87 12.99
CA TYR A 12 -2.44 -9.61 13.41
C TYR A 12 -3.46 -8.46 13.58
N GLY A 13 -4.77 -8.75 13.57
CA GLY A 13 -5.82 -7.78 13.89
C GLY A 13 -6.19 -6.80 12.77
N PHE A 14 -5.80 -7.08 11.52
CA PHE A 14 -6.31 -6.31 10.38
C PHE A 14 -7.80 -6.58 10.16
N PRO A 15 -8.57 -5.60 9.64
CA PRO A 15 -10.04 -5.66 9.53
C PRO A 15 -10.54 -6.53 8.37
N VAL A 16 -10.01 -7.74 8.24
CA VAL A 16 -10.36 -8.67 7.17
C VAL A 16 -11.80 -9.18 7.35
N GLY A 17 -12.63 -9.06 6.32
CA GLY A 17 -14.04 -9.46 6.36
C GLY A 17 -14.95 -8.47 7.09
N ILE A 18 -14.44 -7.29 7.47
CA ILE A 18 -15.22 -6.20 8.05
C ILE A 18 -15.77 -5.31 6.93
N VAL A 19 -17.04 -4.90 7.05
CA VAL A 19 -17.70 -4.00 6.10
C VAL A 19 -16.86 -2.74 5.90
N GLY A 20 -16.69 -2.35 4.63
CA GLY A 20 -15.86 -1.19 4.26
C GLY A 20 -14.36 -1.50 4.11
N THR A 21 -13.93 -2.74 4.34
CA THR A 21 -12.55 -3.17 4.10
C THR A 21 -12.44 -3.96 2.81
N MET A 22 -11.40 -3.69 2.02
CA MET A 22 -11.16 -4.37 0.75
C MET A 22 -9.76 -4.96 0.71
N MET A 23 -9.64 -6.14 0.09
CA MET A 23 -8.36 -6.76 -0.23
C MET A 23 -8.26 -6.89 -1.74
N LEU A 24 -7.19 -6.33 -2.32
CA LEU A 24 -6.93 -6.38 -3.75
C LEU A 24 -5.64 -7.17 -3.95
N THR A 25 -5.75 -8.33 -4.59
CA THR A 25 -4.60 -9.17 -4.96
C THR A 25 -4.61 -9.40 -6.45
N LYS A 26 -3.42 -9.65 -7.01
CA LYS A 26 -3.32 -10.18 -8.37
C LYS A 26 -4.16 -11.45 -8.51
N LYS A 27 -4.77 -11.63 -9.68
CA LYS A 27 -5.54 -12.85 -9.98
C LYS A 27 -4.62 -14.01 -10.28
N LEU A 28 -3.54 -13.73 -11.02
CA LEU A 28 -2.54 -14.69 -11.43
C LEU A 28 -1.16 -14.24 -10.90
N PHE A 29 -0.29 -15.20 -10.65
CA PHE A 29 1.02 -14.91 -10.08
C PHE A 29 1.92 -14.13 -11.05
N ASP A 30 1.82 -14.47 -12.33
CA ASP A 30 2.55 -13.93 -13.47
C ASP A 30 1.98 -12.62 -14.03
N GLU A 31 0.87 -12.11 -13.47
CA GLU A 31 0.37 -10.78 -13.82
C GLU A 31 1.44 -9.73 -13.54
N GLU A 32 1.74 -8.87 -14.51
CA GLU A 32 2.76 -7.84 -14.35
C GLU A 32 2.39 -6.85 -13.23
N ASP A 33 3.38 -6.59 -12.36
CA ASP A 33 3.24 -5.70 -11.21
C ASP A 33 2.71 -4.31 -11.59
N GLU A 34 3.24 -3.74 -12.67
CA GLU A 34 2.90 -2.40 -13.13
C GLU A 34 1.46 -2.32 -13.63
N VAL A 35 1.03 -3.31 -14.41
CA VAL A 35 -0.34 -3.41 -14.94
C VAL A 35 -1.33 -3.52 -13.79
N PHE A 36 -1.07 -4.42 -12.84
CA PHE A 36 -1.91 -4.59 -11.66
C PHE A 36 -2.03 -3.29 -10.84
N LYS A 37 -0.90 -2.65 -10.52
CA LYS A 37 -0.88 -1.42 -9.70
C LYS A 37 -1.58 -0.25 -10.39
N ARG A 38 -1.42 -0.10 -11.70
CA ARG A 38 -2.13 0.92 -12.48
C ARG A 38 -3.66 0.71 -12.43
N ASN A 39 -4.10 -0.53 -12.60
CA ASN A 39 -5.52 -0.89 -12.53
C ASN A 39 -6.12 -0.66 -11.13
N VAL A 40 -5.37 -1.03 -10.09
CA VAL A 40 -5.74 -0.78 -8.69
C VAL A 40 -5.83 0.73 -8.43
N GLY A 41 -4.85 1.52 -8.88
CA GLY A 41 -4.87 2.97 -8.72
C GLY A 41 -6.12 3.60 -9.36
N ALA A 42 -6.47 3.19 -10.59
CA ALA A 42 -7.68 3.64 -11.26
C ALA A 42 -8.97 3.20 -10.53
N TYR A 43 -8.96 2.01 -9.93
CA TYR A 43 -10.07 1.51 -9.12
C TYR A 43 -10.26 2.32 -7.83
N LEU A 44 -9.18 2.57 -7.08
CA LEU A 44 -9.21 3.35 -5.83
C LEU A 44 -9.75 4.77 -6.07
N LYS A 45 -9.37 5.42 -7.18
CA LYS A 45 -9.91 6.75 -7.54
C LYS A 45 -11.43 6.78 -7.71
N ARG A 46 -12.05 5.65 -8.08
CA ARG A 46 -13.51 5.54 -8.23
C ARG A 46 -14.22 5.28 -6.90
N LEU A 47 -13.52 4.78 -5.89
CA LEU A 47 -14.10 4.52 -4.56
C LEU A 47 -14.21 5.79 -3.72
N GLY A 48 -13.35 6.79 -3.98
CA GLY A 48 -13.39 8.08 -3.30
C GLY A 48 -12.00 8.69 -3.17
N GLU A 49 -11.87 9.60 -2.21
CA GLU A 49 -10.60 10.25 -1.89
C GLU A 49 -9.68 9.31 -1.09
N VAL A 50 -8.45 9.16 -1.56
CA VAL A 50 -7.40 8.47 -0.79
C VAL A 50 -6.75 9.50 0.13
N VAL A 51 -7.03 9.41 1.43
CA VAL A 51 -6.52 10.36 2.43
C VAL A 51 -5.15 9.99 2.99
N ALA A 52 -4.80 8.70 3.00
CA ALA A 52 -3.54 8.21 3.54
C ALA A 52 -3.04 6.94 2.82
N ILE A 53 -1.73 6.78 2.76
CA ILE A 53 -1.04 5.66 2.12
C ILE A 53 0.09 5.20 3.03
N PHE A 54 0.17 3.90 3.26
CA PHE A 54 1.23 3.26 4.03
C PHE A 54 1.86 2.16 3.18
N GLU A 55 3.16 2.29 2.90
CA GLU A 55 3.87 1.41 1.97
C GLU A 55 5.33 1.25 2.42
N ASN A 56 5.93 0.09 2.17
CA ASN A 56 7.32 -0.19 2.55
C ASN A 56 8.28 -0.29 1.37
N GLU A 57 7.80 -0.39 0.13
CA GLU A 57 8.67 -0.41 -1.06
C GLU A 57 8.81 1.00 -1.67
N PRO A 58 10.03 1.56 -1.82
CA PRO A 58 10.20 2.92 -2.34
C PRO A 58 9.59 3.14 -3.73
N ALA A 59 9.73 2.17 -4.64
CA ALA A 59 9.13 2.27 -5.98
C ALA A 59 7.60 2.40 -5.92
N ASN A 60 6.95 1.63 -5.06
CA ASN A 60 5.50 1.68 -4.87
C ASN A 60 5.06 2.99 -4.21
N SER A 61 5.82 3.44 -3.21
CA SER A 61 5.54 4.68 -2.49
C SER A 61 5.55 5.89 -3.45
N ASN A 62 6.52 5.93 -4.36
CA ASN A 62 6.62 6.98 -5.38
C ASN A 62 5.45 6.92 -6.38
N LEU A 63 5.11 5.72 -6.87
CA LEU A 63 3.96 5.53 -7.77
C LEU A 63 2.64 6.00 -7.13
N LEU A 64 2.43 5.63 -5.87
CA LEU A 64 1.22 5.97 -5.11
C LEU A 64 1.17 7.47 -4.80
N LYS A 65 2.28 8.10 -4.41
CA LYS A 65 2.35 9.55 -4.21
C LYS A 65 2.00 10.31 -5.49
N LYS A 66 2.50 9.86 -6.64
CA LYS A 66 2.16 10.45 -7.95
C LYS A 66 0.69 10.23 -8.32
N ALA A 67 0.13 9.06 -8.01
CA ALA A 67 -1.27 8.73 -8.30
C ALA A 67 -2.26 9.52 -7.43
N PHE A 68 -1.88 9.81 -6.18
CA PHE A 68 -2.70 10.44 -5.15
C PHE A 68 -1.93 11.58 -4.44
N PRO A 69 -1.66 12.70 -5.13
CA PRO A 69 -0.80 13.76 -4.60
C PRO A 69 -1.32 14.40 -3.30
N GLY A 70 -2.65 14.42 -3.11
CA GLY A 70 -3.32 14.94 -1.91
C GLY A 70 -3.30 14.00 -0.70
N ALA A 71 -2.93 12.72 -0.88
CA ALA A 71 -2.86 11.77 0.23
C ALA A 71 -1.63 12.03 1.11
N ALA A 72 -1.80 11.87 2.42
CA ALA A 72 -0.67 11.73 3.34
C ALA A 72 0.06 10.42 3.04
N SER A 73 1.31 10.50 2.58
CA SER A 73 2.08 9.32 2.17
C SER A 73 3.12 8.99 3.23
N PHE A 74 3.09 7.74 3.71
CA PHE A 74 3.97 7.24 4.75
C PHE A 74 4.79 6.05 4.25
N PHE A 75 6.11 6.18 4.31
CA PHE A 75 7.05 5.10 4.07
C PHE A 75 7.35 4.37 5.38
N VAL A 76 6.92 3.13 5.49
CA VAL A 76 7.15 2.30 6.68
C VAL A 76 8.55 1.69 6.58
N LEU A 77 9.41 2.01 7.55
CA LEU A 77 10.83 1.61 7.60
C LEU A 77 11.00 0.13 7.98
N THR A 78 10.45 -0.76 7.15
CA THR A 78 10.71 -2.21 7.18
C THR A 78 11.64 -2.59 6.03
N GLN A 79 11.81 -3.88 5.78
CA GLN A 79 12.57 -4.40 4.65
C GLN A 79 11.97 -3.97 3.29
N HIS A 80 12.85 -3.62 2.37
CA HIS A 80 12.56 -3.33 0.96
C HIS A 80 13.73 -3.78 0.10
N ARG A 81 13.59 -3.72 -1.22
CA ARG A 81 14.67 -4.14 -2.13
C ARG A 81 15.94 -3.30 -1.97
N PRO A 82 17.15 -3.90 -2.03
CA PRO A 82 18.41 -3.19 -1.86
C PRO A 82 18.71 -2.20 -3.01
N ASP A 83 18.15 -2.44 -4.20
CA ASP A 83 18.27 -1.62 -5.41
C ASP A 83 17.09 -0.67 -5.61
N ALA A 84 16.36 -0.34 -4.54
CA ALA A 84 15.17 0.51 -4.63
C ALA A 84 15.51 1.96 -5.00
N PRO A 85 14.63 2.64 -5.76
CA PRO A 85 14.83 4.05 -6.13
C PRO A 85 14.78 4.96 -4.88
N ALA A 86 15.32 6.17 -5.03
CA ALA A 86 15.17 7.20 -4.01
C ALA A 86 13.69 7.55 -3.79
N LEU A 87 13.32 7.82 -2.54
CA LEU A 87 11.96 8.26 -2.19
C LEU A 87 11.71 9.69 -2.67
N GLU A 88 10.54 9.90 -3.27
CA GLU A 88 10.06 11.22 -3.68
C GLU A 88 9.81 12.13 -2.48
N GLY A 89 9.87 13.45 -2.74
CA GLY A 89 9.59 14.48 -1.74
C GLY A 89 8.16 14.40 -1.19
N GLY A 90 7.99 14.75 0.09
CA GLY A 90 6.68 14.75 0.74
C GLY A 90 6.16 13.37 1.17
N ILE A 91 7.00 12.33 1.11
CA ILE A 91 6.73 11.02 1.72
C ILE A 91 7.36 10.98 3.11
N HIS A 92 6.54 10.78 4.14
CA HIS A 92 6.97 10.78 5.53
C HIS A 92 7.50 9.40 5.93
N LYS A 93 8.73 9.32 6.44
CA LYS A 93 9.29 8.06 6.95
C LYS A 93 8.79 7.79 8.37
N ILE A 94 8.23 6.61 8.60
CA ILE A 94 7.76 6.17 9.92
C ILE A 94 8.37 4.82 10.31
N ARG A 95 8.67 4.63 11.59
CA ARG A 95 9.15 3.32 12.11
C ARG A 95 8.02 2.42 12.58
N ASP A 96 6.92 3.02 13.02
CA ASP A 96 5.72 2.36 13.48
C ASP A 96 4.52 3.31 13.39
N PHE A 97 3.31 2.81 13.68
CA PHE A 97 2.05 3.54 13.55
C PHE A 97 1.60 4.25 14.84
N ARG A 98 2.46 4.30 15.87
CA ARG A 98 2.08 4.89 17.17
C ARG A 98 2.26 6.40 17.12
N ILE A 99 1.24 7.09 17.62
CA ILE A 99 1.35 8.53 17.91
C ILE A 99 2.09 8.66 19.24
N ARG A 100 3.32 9.20 19.20
CA ARG A 100 4.02 9.59 20.43
C ARG A 100 3.46 10.94 20.87
N ARG A 101 2.89 10.98 22.07
CA ARG A 101 2.52 12.23 22.75
C ARG A 101 3.76 12.85 23.38
#